data_AF-A0A316UX50-F1
#
_entry.id   AF-A0A316UX50-F1
#
_cell.length_a   1.000
_cell.length_b   1.000
_cell.length_c   1.000
_cell.angle_alpha   90.00
_cell.angle_beta   90.00
_cell.angle_gamma   90.00
#
_symmetry.space_group_name_H-M   'P 1'
#
loop_
_entity.id
_entity.type
_entity.pdbx_description
1 polymer ?
#
loop_
_entity_poly.entity_id
_entity_poly.type
_entity_poly.pdbx_seq_one_letter_code
_entity_poly.pdbx_strand_id
1 'polypeptide(L)'
;MADTENKDVLAGTGEEESTANYEPIVQLSEADKVETKTHEEDEEVTFKIRAKLFRYDNENKEWKERGTGDVRLLKHKESGKTRLVMRRDKTLKVCANHYVLPSLKLSPNVGSDRSWVYSVTADVSDGEPVACTLAIRFANSENANQFKSHFEAAQKGNTGSSSEAAPSTDGGKTEEAAAPASSAEKKEEEPKADAAAAAADKDEKKEDEKAAAKAD
;
A
#
# COMPACT_ATOMS: atom_id res chain seq x y z
N MET A 1 67.21 -39.27 23.70
CA MET A 1 65.93 -39.67 24.34
C MET A 1 64.87 -39.68 23.26
N ALA A 2 63.74 -40.35 23.48
CA ALA A 2 62.66 -40.42 22.49
C ALA A 2 61.55 -39.45 22.89
N ASP A 3 61.25 -38.50 22.01
CA ASP A 3 60.05 -37.67 22.07
C ASP A 3 59.13 -38.14 20.94
N THR A 4 58.33 -39.15 21.28
CA THR A 4 57.33 -39.78 20.43
C THR A 4 55.98 -39.14 20.70
N GLU A 5 55.26 -38.75 19.65
CA GLU A 5 53.82 -38.39 19.65
C GLU A 5 53.38 -37.31 20.67
N ASN A 6 52.88 -36.16 20.22
CA ASN A 6 51.48 -36.12 19.82
C ASN A 6 51.23 -35.10 18.69
N LYS A 7 50.71 -35.56 17.56
CA LYS A 7 50.16 -34.71 16.50
C LYS A 7 48.64 -34.83 16.54
N ASP A 8 48.04 -34.19 17.54
CA ASP A 8 46.62 -34.30 17.82
C ASP A 8 45.81 -33.83 16.61
N VAL A 9 45.10 -34.77 15.96
CA VAL A 9 44.48 -34.53 14.67
C VAL A 9 43.11 -33.93 14.90
N LEU A 10 43.04 -32.60 15.03
CA LEU A 10 41.78 -31.86 15.08
C LEU A 10 41.10 -31.81 13.69
N ALA A 11 40.81 -32.98 13.14
CA ALA A 11 39.90 -33.17 12.03
C ALA A 11 38.49 -32.84 12.52
N GLY A 12 38.11 -31.57 12.42
CA GLY A 12 36.73 -31.13 12.64
C GLY A 12 35.81 -31.99 11.78
N THR A 13 34.83 -32.63 12.43
CA THR A 13 33.88 -33.54 11.78
C THR A 13 33.20 -32.83 10.62
N GLY A 14 33.33 -33.40 9.41
CA GLY A 14 32.59 -32.91 8.25
C GLY A 14 31.09 -32.93 8.55
N GLU A 15 30.39 -31.88 8.14
CA GLU A 15 28.94 -31.76 8.34
C GLU A 15 28.25 -32.81 7.47
N GLU A 16 27.69 -33.86 8.09
CA GLU A 16 26.94 -34.89 7.35
C GLU A 16 25.65 -34.29 6.80
N GLU A 17 25.58 -34.13 5.47
CA GLU A 17 24.37 -33.64 4.79
C GLU A 17 23.21 -34.62 4.99
N SER A 18 22.04 -34.09 5.36
CA SER A 18 20.86 -34.90 5.69
C SER A 18 20.35 -35.69 4.48
N THR A 19 20.36 -37.02 4.58
CA THR A 19 19.88 -37.95 3.55
C THR A 19 18.37 -38.20 3.60
N ALA A 20 17.62 -37.36 4.34
CA ALA A 20 16.19 -37.51 4.56
C ALA A 20 15.38 -37.33 3.26
N ASN A 21 14.72 -38.41 2.82
CA ASN A 21 13.80 -38.41 1.69
C ASN A 21 12.35 -38.35 2.19
N TYR A 22 11.50 -37.57 1.52
CA TYR A 22 10.11 -37.35 1.88
C TYR A 22 9.18 -37.69 0.72
N GLU A 23 8.15 -38.51 0.97
CA GLU A 23 7.15 -38.86 -0.05
C GLU A 23 6.07 -37.77 -0.15
N PRO A 24 5.68 -37.32 -1.36
CA PRO A 24 4.65 -36.28 -1.50
C PRO A 24 3.25 -36.75 -1.10
N ILE A 25 2.68 -36.14 -0.06
CA ILE A 25 1.30 -36.39 0.41
C ILE A 25 0.26 -36.06 -0.68
N VAL A 26 0.57 -35.09 -1.56
CA VAL A 26 -0.23 -34.74 -2.74
C VAL A 26 0.71 -34.67 -3.94
N GLN A 27 0.40 -35.45 -4.97
CA GLN A 27 1.09 -35.42 -6.25
C GLN A 27 0.25 -34.60 -7.25
N LEU A 28 0.67 -33.38 -7.53
CA LEU A 28 0.10 -32.57 -8.61
C LEU A 28 0.73 -33.03 -9.93
N SER A 29 -0.10 -33.50 -10.86
CA SER A 29 0.34 -33.91 -12.19
C SER A 29 0.39 -32.72 -13.17
N GLU A 30 1.01 -32.91 -14.34
CA GLU A 30 0.92 -31.92 -15.43
C GLU A 30 -0.51 -31.74 -15.98
N ALA A 31 -1.47 -32.62 -15.64
CA ALA A 31 -2.88 -32.42 -15.94
C ALA A 31 -3.60 -31.52 -14.91
N ASP A 32 -3.06 -31.38 -13.70
CA ASP A 32 -3.54 -30.46 -12.66
C ASP A 32 -2.98 -29.03 -12.84
N LYS A 33 -2.28 -28.79 -13.96
CA LYS A 33 -1.59 -27.54 -14.29
C LYS A 33 -2.58 -26.46 -14.76
N VAL A 34 -3.22 -25.81 -13.79
CA VAL A 34 -4.18 -24.72 -14.03
C VAL A 34 -3.57 -23.60 -14.89
N GLU A 35 -4.28 -23.18 -15.93
CA GLU A 35 -3.93 -22.00 -16.74
C GLU A 35 -4.10 -20.72 -15.89
N THR A 36 -3.02 -20.19 -15.33
CA THR A 36 -3.05 -18.99 -14.48
C THR A 36 -3.15 -17.72 -15.32
N LYS A 37 -4.31 -17.05 -15.31
CA LYS A 37 -4.51 -15.73 -15.90
C LYS A 37 -4.20 -14.63 -14.90
N THR A 38 -3.67 -13.51 -15.38
CA THR A 38 -3.27 -12.37 -14.53
C THR A 38 -4.42 -11.43 -14.23
N HIS A 39 -5.46 -11.42 -15.09
CA HIS A 39 -6.56 -10.46 -15.14
C HIS A 39 -6.07 -9.03 -15.36
N GLU A 40 -5.09 -8.90 -16.26
CA GLU A 40 -4.42 -7.67 -16.72
C GLU A 40 -4.23 -7.69 -18.25
N GLU A 41 -4.68 -8.75 -18.93
CA GLU A 41 -4.47 -9.02 -20.36
C GLU A 41 -5.13 -7.97 -21.26
N ASP A 42 -6.25 -7.38 -20.83
CA ASP A 42 -7.03 -6.36 -21.54
C ASP A 42 -6.61 -4.92 -21.20
N GLU A 43 -5.42 -4.77 -20.59
CA GLU A 43 -4.88 -3.47 -20.18
C GLU A 43 -3.54 -3.14 -20.87
N GLU A 44 -3.20 -1.85 -20.90
CA GLU A 44 -1.93 -1.31 -21.38
C GLU A 44 -1.11 -0.76 -20.20
N VAL A 45 0.18 -1.11 -20.14
CA VAL A 45 1.10 -0.62 -19.09
C VAL A 45 1.60 0.79 -19.43
N THR A 46 0.78 1.80 -19.10
CA THR A 46 1.07 3.23 -19.34
C THR A 46 2.19 3.81 -18.47
N PHE A 47 2.53 3.15 -17.36
CA PHE A 47 3.68 3.46 -16.52
C PHE A 47 4.11 2.21 -15.74
N LYS A 48 5.42 2.03 -15.53
CA LYS A 48 6.00 0.98 -14.67
C LYS A 48 7.24 1.52 -13.97
N ILE A 49 7.32 1.40 -12.64
CA ILE A 49 8.55 1.72 -11.90
C ILE A 49 8.71 0.91 -10.62
N ARG A 50 9.94 0.83 -10.11
CA ARG A 50 10.29 0.15 -8.86
C ARG A 50 9.90 0.99 -7.64
N ALA A 51 9.19 0.41 -6.67
CA ALA A 51 8.74 1.10 -5.46
C ALA A 51 8.70 0.21 -4.20
N LYS A 52 8.59 0.86 -3.04
CA LYS A 52 8.17 0.26 -1.76
C LYS A 52 6.91 0.98 -1.27
N LEU A 53 5.90 0.21 -0.90
CA LEU A 53 4.58 0.67 -0.47
C LEU A 53 4.36 0.39 1.01
N PHE A 54 3.83 1.38 1.72
CA PHE A 54 3.44 1.32 3.11
C PHE A 54 1.94 1.60 3.26
N ARG A 55 1.33 0.96 4.26
CA ARG A 55 -0.01 1.22 4.77
C ARG A 55 0.15 1.98 6.08
N TYR A 56 -0.62 3.04 6.28
CA TYR A 56 -0.77 3.63 7.62
C TYR A 56 -1.70 2.74 8.46
N ASP A 57 -1.33 2.54 9.71
CA ASP A 57 -2.13 1.81 10.68
C ASP A 57 -2.76 2.82 11.66
N ASN A 58 -4.09 2.91 11.66
CA ASN A 58 -4.80 3.91 12.47
C ASN A 58 -4.82 3.58 13.97
N GLU A 59 -4.69 2.30 14.33
CA GLU A 59 -4.72 1.83 15.72
C GLU A 59 -3.35 2.09 16.38
N ASN A 60 -2.29 1.58 15.74
CA ASN A 60 -0.91 1.77 16.21
C ASN A 60 -0.31 3.14 15.85
N LYS A 61 -0.96 3.91 14.97
CA LYS A 61 -0.52 5.23 14.45
C LYS A 61 0.85 5.19 13.74
N GLU A 62 1.15 4.07 13.08
CA GLU A 62 2.46 3.78 12.48
C GLU A 62 2.39 3.42 10.99
N TRP A 63 3.54 3.42 10.31
CA TRP A 63 3.67 3.01 8.91
C TRP A 63 4.16 1.56 8.80
N LYS A 64 3.27 0.64 8.41
CA LYS A 64 3.59 -0.78 8.17
C LYS A 64 3.90 -1.00 6.69
N GLU A 65 4.93 -1.79 6.36
CA GLU A 65 5.22 -2.12 4.95
C GLU A 65 4.12 -3.03 4.38
N ARG A 66 3.49 -2.60 3.28
CA ARG A 66 2.47 -3.38 2.55
C ARG A 66 3.13 -4.25 1.47
N GLY A 67 4.23 -3.79 0.86
CA GLY A 67 5.04 -4.58 -0.06
C GLY A 67 6.15 -3.81 -0.80
N THR A 68 7.13 -4.53 -1.33
CA THR A 68 8.15 -4.02 -2.26
C THR A 68 8.02 -4.74 -3.60
N GLY A 69 8.11 -4.01 -4.71
CA GLY A 69 7.85 -4.56 -6.04
C GLY A 69 7.78 -3.48 -7.12
N ASP A 70 7.24 -3.85 -8.28
CA ASP A 70 7.00 -2.92 -9.37
C ASP A 70 5.56 -2.40 -9.31
N VAL A 71 5.39 -1.08 -9.22
CA VAL A 71 4.09 -0.42 -9.37
C VAL A 71 3.83 -0.12 -10.84
N ARG A 72 2.61 -0.36 -11.30
CA ARG A 72 2.17 -0.13 -12.68
C ARG A 72 0.88 0.67 -12.71
N LEU A 73 0.74 1.53 -13.71
CA LEU A 73 -0.53 2.14 -14.09
C LEU A 73 -1.05 1.42 -15.33
N LEU A 74 -2.12 0.65 -15.14
CA LEU A 74 -2.74 -0.20 -16.16
C LEU A 74 -4.00 0.49 -16.67
N LYS A 75 -4.06 0.74 -17.99
CA LYS A 75 -5.21 1.36 -18.65
C LYS A 75 -5.99 0.32 -19.44
N HIS A 76 -7.26 0.12 -19.10
CA HIS A 76 -8.13 -0.81 -19.82
C HIS A 76 -8.34 -0.36 -21.27
N LYS A 77 -8.18 -1.28 -22.23
CA LYS A 77 -8.22 -0.99 -23.67
C LYS A 77 -9.58 -0.44 -24.11
N GLU A 78 -10.66 -1.08 -23.68
CA GLU A 78 -12.04 -0.68 -24.03
C GLU A 78 -12.54 0.50 -23.20
N SER A 79 -12.73 0.32 -21.89
CA SER A 79 -13.32 1.36 -21.02
C SER A 79 -12.43 2.60 -20.79
N GLY A 80 -11.16 2.57 -21.19
CA GLY A 80 -10.19 3.66 -21.04
C GLY A 80 -9.75 3.95 -19.59
N LYS A 81 -10.38 3.31 -18.60
CA LYS A 81 -10.15 3.52 -17.16
C LYS A 81 -8.78 3.00 -16.74
N THR A 82 -8.07 3.79 -15.94
CA THR A 82 -6.72 3.49 -15.45
C THR A 82 -6.72 3.13 -13.96
N ARG A 83 -6.11 2.00 -13.60
CA ARG A 83 -5.89 1.55 -12.22
C ARG A 83 -4.41 1.42 -11.89
N LEU A 84 -4.09 1.56 -10.60
CA LEU A 84 -2.77 1.27 -10.06
C LEU A 84 -2.76 -0.18 -9.57
N VAL A 85 -1.82 -0.99 -10.07
CA VAL A 85 -1.58 -2.36 -9.60
C VAL A 85 -0.12 -2.52 -9.21
N MET A 86 0.12 -3.04 -8.00
CA MET A 86 1.45 -3.37 -7.50
C MET A 86 1.46 -4.79 -6.95
N ARG A 87 2.48 -5.58 -7.30
CA ARG A 87 2.68 -6.97 -6.86
C ARG A 87 4.01 -7.08 -6.12
N ARG A 88 4.05 -7.90 -5.05
CA ARG A 88 5.24 -8.15 -4.23
C ARG A 88 6.25 -9.03 -4.99
N ASP A 89 7.53 -8.74 -4.80
CA ASP A 89 8.62 -9.61 -5.29
C ASP A 89 8.46 -11.07 -4.83
N LYS A 90 8.91 -11.99 -5.70
CA LYS A 90 8.97 -13.46 -5.54
C LYS A 90 7.61 -14.16 -5.36
N THR A 91 6.77 -13.64 -4.47
CA THR A 91 5.44 -14.16 -4.14
C THR A 91 4.35 -13.74 -5.14
N LEU A 92 4.58 -12.68 -5.92
CA LEU A 92 3.66 -12.10 -6.92
C LEU A 92 2.27 -11.67 -6.39
N LYS A 93 2.03 -11.78 -5.07
CA LYS A 93 0.83 -11.34 -4.38
C LYS A 93 0.63 -9.84 -4.55
N VAL A 94 -0.58 -9.44 -4.93
CA VAL A 94 -1.00 -8.04 -5.05
C VAL A 94 -0.88 -7.32 -3.69
N CYS A 95 -0.43 -6.07 -3.69
CA CYS A 95 -0.31 -5.22 -2.49
C CYS A 95 -0.88 -3.81 -2.64
N ALA A 96 -1.31 -3.45 -3.86
CA ALA A 96 -2.25 -2.37 -4.16
C ALA A 96 -3.00 -2.72 -5.45
N ASN A 97 -4.30 -2.44 -5.48
CA ASN A 97 -5.18 -2.57 -6.65
C ASN A 97 -6.37 -1.62 -6.46
N HIS A 98 -6.33 -0.46 -7.13
CA HIS A 98 -7.37 0.56 -7.04
C HIS A 98 -7.38 1.46 -8.29
N TYR A 99 -8.54 2.02 -8.62
CA TYR A 99 -8.64 3.02 -9.69
C TYR A 99 -7.92 4.33 -9.34
N VAL A 100 -7.30 4.96 -10.33
CA VAL A 100 -6.63 6.26 -10.19
C VAL A 100 -7.69 7.37 -10.23
N LEU A 101 -8.48 7.49 -9.17
CA LEU A 101 -9.63 8.40 -9.13
C LEU A 101 -9.20 9.89 -9.18
N PRO A 102 -9.95 10.79 -9.85
CA PRO A 102 -9.62 12.23 -9.90
C PRO A 102 -9.57 12.93 -8.54
N SER A 103 -10.17 12.34 -7.50
CA SER A 103 -10.18 12.86 -6.12
C SER A 103 -8.95 12.46 -5.29
N LEU A 104 -8.11 11.52 -5.74
CA LEU A 104 -6.88 11.16 -5.03
C LEU A 104 -5.87 12.32 -5.08
N LYS A 105 -5.14 12.56 -4.00
CA LYS A 105 -4.15 13.66 -3.93
C LYS A 105 -2.81 13.17 -3.41
N LEU A 106 -1.83 13.08 -4.31
CA LEU A 106 -0.43 12.80 -3.97
C LEU A 106 0.17 13.98 -3.20
N SER A 107 0.30 13.79 -1.89
CA SER A 107 0.85 14.77 -0.95
C SER A 107 2.30 14.38 -0.59
N PRO A 108 3.25 15.33 -0.49
CA PRO A 108 4.64 15.01 -0.17
C PRO A 108 4.73 14.46 1.26
N ASN A 109 5.59 13.47 1.49
CA ASN A 109 5.83 12.98 2.85
C ASN A 109 6.86 13.86 3.58
N VAL A 110 6.63 14.13 4.87
CA VAL A 110 7.58 14.93 5.68
C VAL A 110 8.91 14.19 5.78
N GLY A 111 10.01 14.89 5.49
CA GLY A 111 11.36 14.31 5.51
C GLY A 111 11.70 13.38 4.33
N SER A 112 10.92 13.34 3.24
CA SER A 112 11.23 12.54 2.05
C SER A 112 10.86 13.25 0.74
N ASP A 113 11.87 13.59 -0.05
CA ASP A 113 11.78 14.08 -1.43
C ASP A 113 11.24 13.03 -2.42
N ARG A 114 11.33 11.75 -2.05
CA ARG A 114 11.08 10.57 -2.90
C ARG A 114 9.88 9.72 -2.47
N SER A 115 8.93 10.31 -1.74
CA SER A 115 7.71 9.63 -1.28
C SER A 115 6.45 10.48 -1.42
N TRP A 116 5.35 9.85 -1.85
CA TRP A 116 4.02 10.44 -1.87
C TRP A 116 3.07 9.69 -0.91
N VAL A 117 2.20 10.44 -0.23
CA VAL A 117 1.13 9.95 0.65
C VAL A 117 -0.22 10.28 0.01
N TYR A 118 -1.16 9.33 0.03
CA TYR A 118 -2.52 9.51 -0.49
C TYR A 118 -3.50 8.53 0.20
N SER A 119 -4.77 8.92 0.31
CA SER A 119 -5.84 8.08 0.87
C SER A 119 -6.71 7.51 -0.24
N VAL A 120 -6.86 6.20 -0.27
CA VAL A 120 -7.69 5.43 -1.20
C VAL A 120 -8.96 4.99 -0.48
N THR A 121 -10.12 5.14 -1.12
CA THR A 121 -11.42 4.74 -0.55
C THR A 121 -11.77 3.27 -0.75
N ALA A 122 -11.22 2.64 -1.80
CA ALA A 122 -11.49 1.26 -2.17
C ALA A 122 -10.24 0.64 -2.84
N ASP A 123 -9.31 0.11 -2.02
CA ASP A 123 -8.24 -0.77 -2.48
C ASP A 123 -8.65 -2.23 -2.28
N VAL A 124 -8.61 -3.03 -3.34
CA VAL A 124 -9.06 -4.44 -3.36
C VAL A 124 -7.88 -5.43 -3.37
N SER A 125 -6.70 -5.03 -2.89
CA SER A 125 -5.51 -5.89 -2.98
C SER A 125 -5.53 -7.14 -2.10
N ASP A 126 -6.34 -7.13 -1.05
CA ASP A 126 -6.56 -8.27 -0.15
C ASP A 126 -7.98 -8.90 -0.35
N GLY A 127 -8.66 -8.59 -1.46
CA GLY A 127 -9.93 -9.20 -1.90
C GLY A 127 -11.15 -8.29 -1.82
N GLU A 128 -11.42 -7.71 -0.64
CA GLU A 128 -12.54 -6.79 -0.42
C GLU A 128 -12.13 -5.31 -0.59
N PRO A 129 -13.06 -4.38 -0.90
CA PRO A 129 -12.75 -2.96 -1.03
C PRO A 129 -12.50 -2.31 0.33
N VAL A 130 -11.24 -1.99 0.64
CA VAL A 130 -10.83 -1.39 1.92
C VAL A 130 -10.33 0.04 1.72
N ALA A 131 -10.83 0.97 2.55
CA ALA A 131 -10.30 2.32 2.64
C ALA A 131 -8.95 2.33 3.39
N CYS A 132 -7.90 2.90 2.80
CA CYS A 132 -6.57 2.93 3.41
C CYS A 132 -5.76 4.18 3.01
N THR A 133 -4.97 4.70 3.95
CA THR A 133 -3.94 5.71 3.66
C THR A 133 -2.63 5.00 3.32
N LEU A 134 -2.10 5.28 2.13
CA LEU A 134 -0.92 4.66 1.56
C LEU A 134 0.21 5.68 1.45
N ALA A 135 1.45 5.21 1.63
CA ALA A 135 2.65 5.95 1.25
C ALA A 135 3.48 5.11 0.29
N ILE A 136 3.88 5.68 -0.84
CA ILE A 136 4.70 5.01 -1.84
C ILE A 136 6.04 5.74 -1.98
N ARG A 137 7.14 4.99 -1.85
CA ARG A 137 8.52 5.48 -1.87
C ARG A 137 9.31 4.89 -3.03
N PHE A 138 10.07 5.74 -3.70
CA PHE A 138 10.88 5.40 -4.87
C PHE A 138 12.38 5.42 -4.53
N ALA A 139 13.23 5.08 -5.50
CA ALA A 139 14.68 5.07 -5.31
C ALA A 139 15.24 6.48 -5.06
N ASN A 140 14.76 7.47 -5.81
CA ASN A 140 15.18 8.88 -5.80
C ASN A 140 13.95 9.79 -6.07
N SER A 141 14.13 11.11 -5.98
CA SER A 141 13.09 12.12 -6.23
C SER A 141 12.63 12.15 -7.68
N GLU A 142 13.52 11.92 -8.64
CA GLU A 142 13.19 11.90 -10.07
C GLU A 142 12.15 10.81 -10.40
N ASN A 143 12.38 9.57 -9.96
CA ASN A 143 11.43 8.47 -10.10
C ASN A 143 10.08 8.77 -9.41
N ALA A 144 10.09 9.52 -8.30
CA ALA A 144 8.87 9.93 -7.61
C ALA A 144 8.11 11.01 -8.39
N ASN A 145 8.80 11.96 -9.03
CA ASN A 145 8.21 12.97 -9.89
C ASN A 145 7.64 12.37 -11.18
N GLN A 146 8.33 11.40 -11.78
CA GLN A 146 7.83 10.63 -12.92
C GLN A 146 6.54 9.88 -12.57
N PHE A 147 6.50 9.15 -11.44
CA PHE A 147 5.27 8.51 -10.97
C PHE A 147 4.13 9.53 -10.79
N LYS A 148 4.41 10.68 -10.15
CA LYS A 148 3.40 11.73 -9.95
C LYS A 148 2.86 12.27 -11.28
N SER A 149 3.72 12.55 -12.25
CA SER A 149 3.34 13.02 -13.57
C SER A 149 2.41 12.03 -14.30
N HIS A 150 2.78 10.75 -14.33
CA HIS A 150 1.95 9.71 -14.93
C HIS A 150 0.65 9.45 -14.15
N PHE A 151 0.66 9.56 -12.82
CA PHE A 151 -0.53 9.43 -11.98
C PHE A 151 -1.51 10.57 -12.24
N GLU A 152 -1.06 11.84 -12.24
CA GLU A 152 -1.89 13.00 -12.56
C GLU A 152 -2.39 12.99 -14.02
N ALA A 153 -1.65 12.40 -14.96
CA ALA A 153 -2.11 12.15 -16.31
C ALA A 153 -3.22 11.09 -16.37
N ALA A 154 -3.07 9.98 -15.63
CA ALA A 154 -4.09 8.94 -15.50
C ALA A 154 -5.37 9.45 -14.81
N GLN A 155 -5.25 10.33 -13.82
CA GLN A 155 -6.41 11.02 -13.21
C GLN A 155 -7.19 11.83 -14.24
N LYS A 156 -6.50 12.61 -15.08
CA LYS A 156 -7.13 13.39 -16.17
C LYS A 156 -7.83 12.46 -17.16
N GLY A 157 -7.20 11.36 -17.58
CA GLY A 157 -7.82 10.33 -18.42
C GLY A 157 -9.13 9.79 -17.81
N ASN A 158 -9.10 9.45 -16.51
CA ASN A 158 -10.25 8.93 -15.78
C ASN A 158 -11.40 9.94 -15.59
N THR A 159 -11.16 11.26 -15.71
CA THR A 159 -12.27 12.24 -15.71
C THR A 159 -13.15 12.14 -16.94
N GLY A 160 -12.58 11.83 -18.11
CA GLY A 160 -13.31 11.75 -19.38
C GLY A 160 -14.13 10.47 -19.57
N SER A 161 -13.86 9.42 -18.79
CA SER A 161 -14.51 8.10 -18.88
C SER A 161 -15.68 7.91 -17.90
N SER A 162 -16.35 9.00 -17.50
CA SER A 162 -17.53 8.98 -16.61
C SER A 162 -18.87 8.94 -17.38
N SER A 163 -18.96 8.05 -18.37
CA SER A 163 -20.24 7.46 -18.82
C SER A 163 -20.08 5.94 -18.85
N GLU A 164 -21.17 5.22 -18.57
CA GLU A 164 -21.33 3.77 -18.69
C GLU A 164 -20.13 2.87 -18.31
N ALA A 165 -20.12 2.44 -17.06
CA ALA A 165 -20.12 1.01 -16.73
C ALA A 165 -20.33 0.84 -15.23
N ALA A 166 -21.59 0.71 -14.81
CA ALA A 166 -21.95 0.09 -13.53
C ALA A 166 -22.23 -1.41 -13.79
N PRO A 167 -21.93 -2.32 -12.85
CA PRO A 167 -22.13 -3.74 -13.07
C PRO A 167 -23.62 -4.08 -13.17
N SER A 168 -24.00 -4.87 -14.18
CA SER A 168 -25.35 -5.41 -14.28
C SER A 168 -25.57 -6.49 -13.23
N THR A 169 -26.25 -6.15 -12.14
CA THR A 169 -26.78 -7.13 -11.18
C THR A 169 -27.99 -7.83 -11.80
N ASP A 170 -27.78 -9.02 -12.35
CA ASP A 170 -28.90 -9.88 -12.79
C ASP A 170 -29.76 -10.28 -11.58
N GLY A 171 -31.08 -10.18 -11.75
CA GLY A 171 -32.05 -10.08 -10.65
C GLY A 171 -33.10 -11.18 -10.65
N GLY A 172 -32.69 -12.43 -10.37
CA GLY A 172 -33.60 -13.55 -10.19
C GLY A 172 -34.46 -13.41 -8.92
N LYS A 173 -35.65 -12.81 -9.04
CA LYS A 173 -36.60 -12.60 -7.94
C LYS A 173 -37.66 -13.71 -7.87
N THR A 174 -37.86 -14.28 -6.69
CA THR A 174 -39.13 -14.92 -6.28
C THR A 174 -39.50 -14.45 -4.88
N GLU A 175 -40.80 -14.22 -4.65
CA GLU A 175 -41.37 -13.72 -3.40
C GLU A 175 -42.01 -14.83 -2.57
N GLU A 176 -41.95 -14.69 -1.24
CA GLU A 176 -43.16 -14.74 -0.41
C GLU A 176 -43.00 -13.77 0.79
N ALA A 177 -44.09 -13.38 1.45
CA ALA A 177 -44.11 -12.22 2.34
C ALA A 177 -45.00 -12.40 3.59
N ALA A 178 -44.58 -11.82 4.72
CA ALA A 178 -45.41 -11.56 5.90
C ALA A 178 -44.85 -10.40 6.75
N ALA A 179 -45.74 -9.63 7.40
CA ALA A 179 -45.48 -8.49 8.31
C ALA A 179 -46.77 -8.25 9.15
N PRO A 180 -46.95 -7.19 10.00
CA PRO A 180 -46.03 -6.12 10.46
C PRO A 180 -46.15 -5.83 11.99
N ALA A 181 -45.85 -4.58 12.42
CA ALA A 181 -46.00 -3.94 13.75
C ALA A 181 -44.89 -4.26 14.78
N SER A 182 -44.37 -3.32 15.60
CA SER A 182 -44.68 -1.90 15.90
C SER A 182 -43.36 -1.20 16.41
N SER A 183 -43.18 0.09 16.75
CA SER A 183 -44.03 1.24 17.15
C SER A 183 -43.35 2.62 16.86
N ALA A 184 -44.08 3.72 17.13
CA ALA A 184 -43.63 5.12 17.27
C ALA A 184 -42.58 5.36 18.39
N GLU A 185 -41.91 6.52 18.62
CA GLU A 185 -41.58 7.80 17.94
C GLU A 185 -41.22 8.83 19.05
N LYS A 186 -40.42 9.88 18.72
CA LYS A 186 -40.16 11.17 19.43
C LYS A 186 -39.04 11.24 20.49
N LYS A 187 -38.40 12.40 20.79
CA LYS A 187 -38.10 13.66 20.05
C LYS A 187 -37.24 14.62 20.93
N GLU A 188 -36.20 15.25 20.34
CA GLU A 188 -35.39 16.39 20.91
C GLU A 188 -34.63 16.10 22.24
N GLU A 189 -33.69 16.93 22.77
CA GLU A 189 -33.35 18.37 22.59
C GLU A 189 -31.84 18.65 22.80
N GLU A 190 -31.28 19.76 22.29
CA GLU A 190 -29.97 20.35 22.68
C GLU A 190 -30.17 21.53 23.64
N PRO A 191 -29.17 21.87 24.49
CA PRO A 191 -28.65 23.25 24.38
C PRO A 191 -27.15 23.48 24.69
N LYS A 192 -26.53 24.29 23.82
CA LYS A 192 -25.53 25.36 24.06
C LYS A 192 -24.32 25.15 24.99
N ALA A 193 -23.15 25.09 24.36
CA ALA A 193 -22.07 26.10 24.39
C ALA A 193 -21.76 26.94 25.66
N ASP A 194 -20.46 27.02 25.99
CA ASP A 194 -19.79 28.21 26.52
C ASP A 194 -18.37 28.35 25.89
N ALA A 195 -17.61 29.40 26.20
CA ALA A 195 -16.41 29.82 25.47
C ALA A 195 -15.27 30.35 26.38
N ALA A 196 -14.16 30.77 25.75
CA ALA A 196 -13.00 31.46 26.35
C ALA A 196 -12.12 30.63 27.33
N ALA A 197 -10.85 30.98 27.60
CA ALA A 197 -9.83 31.68 26.83
C ALA A 197 -8.45 31.50 27.51
N ALA A 198 -7.37 31.94 26.84
CA ALA A 198 -6.02 32.16 27.41
C ALA A 198 -5.29 30.90 27.94
N ALA A 199 -3.99 30.95 28.25
CA ALA A 199 -2.87 31.58 27.56
C ALA A 199 -1.60 30.80 27.94
N ALA A 200 -0.64 30.67 27.02
CA ALA A 200 0.62 29.96 27.28
C ALA A 200 1.81 30.81 26.82
N ASP A 201 2.59 31.15 27.83
CA ASP A 201 3.79 31.96 27.90
C ASP A 201 4.85 31.75 26.79
N LYS A 202 5.61 32.81 26.51
CA LYS A 202 6.83 32.79 25.69
C LYS A 202 7.81 33.85 26.22
N ASP A 203 8.71 33.42 27.10
CA ASP A 203 9.95 34.14 27.40
C ASP A 203 11.18 33.25 27.10
N GLU A 204 12.38 33.74 27.45
CA GLU A 204 13.68 33.09 27.25
C GLU A 204 14.11 32.84 25.80
N LYS A 205 14.45 33.93 25.09
CA LYS A 205 15.66 33.91 24.25
C LYS A 205 16.39 35.26 24.27
N LYS A 206 17.31 35.44 25.23
CA LYS A 206 18.12 36.67 25.31
C LYS A 206 19.51 36.52 25.93
N GLU A 207 20.28 35.53 25.49
CA GLU A 207 21.74 35.47 25.71
C GLU A 207 22.46 34.96 24.44
N ASP A 208 22.95 35.87 23.61
CA ASP A 208 23.99 35.60 22.58
C ASP A 208 24.52 36.90 21.91
N GLU A 209 25.05 37.84 22.70
CA GLU A 209 25.75 39.02 22.15
C GLU A 209 26.92 39.49 23.03
N LYS A 210 28.04 38.74 23.07
CA LYS A 210 29.31 39.26 23.64
C LYS A 210 30.61 38.60 23.16
N ALA A 211 30.82 38.48 21.84
CA ALA A 211 32.02 37.82 21.30
C ALA A 211 32.66 38.42 20.03
N ALA A 212 32.49 39.71 19.72
CA ALA A 212 33.11 40.31 18.52
C ALA A 212 33.38 41.84 18.57
N ALA A 213 34.34 42.29 19.40
CA ALA A 213 34.95 43.63 19.26
C ALA A 213 36.26 43.76 20.07
N LYS A 214 37.43 43.48 19.45
CA LYS A 214 38.74 43.92 19.97
C LYS A 214 39.79 44.00 18.85
N ALA A 215 39.58 44.91 17.91
CA ALA A 215 40.51 45.22 16.82
C ALA A 215 40.23 46.62 16.24
N ASP A 216 40.42 47.66 17.04
CA ASP A 216 41.40 48.75 16.80
C ASP A 216 41.64 49.50 18.13
#